data_AF-A0A3E1IZQ2-F1
#
_entry.id   AF-A0A3E1IZQ2-F1
#
_cell.length_a   1.000
_cell.length_b   1.000
_cell.length_c   1.000
_cell.angle_alpha   90.00
_cell.angle_beta   90.00
_cell.angle_gamma   90.00
#
_symmetry.space_group_name_H-M   'P 1'
#
loop_
_entity.id
_entity.type
_entity.pdbx_description
1 polymer ?
#
loop_
_entity_poly.entity_id
_entity_poly.type
_entity_poly.pdbx_seq_one_letter_code
_entity_poly.pdbx_strand_id
1 'polypeptide(L)'
;MTKPTQAVQPTPPPQPPIILTPQVAINPDTPTKILWHIAKHIPELRRWVIANPAADAKLLEYIAQQGGPDVRYSFDILFAAYDYCQR
;
A
#
# COMPACT_ATOMS: atom_id res chain seq x y z
N MET A 1 -28.12 -29.79 -1.94
CA MET A 1 -26.64 -29.78 -2.03
C MET A 1 -26.33 -30.07 -3.49
N THR A 2 -25.86 -29.16 -4.33
CA THR A 2 -24.60 -28.38 -4.28
C THR A 2 -24.68 -27.21 -5.29
N LYS A 3 -24.20 -26.03 -4.91
CA LYS A 3 -24.07 -24.84 -5.79
C LYS A 3 -22.88 -25.06 -6.74
N PRO A 4 -22.96 -24.75 -8.05
CA PRO A 4 -21.83 -24.92 -8.95
C PRO A 4 -20.71 -23.95 -8.57
N THR A 5 -19.53 -24.52 -8.30
CA THR A 5 -18.28 -23.82 -8.04
C THR A 5 -17.93 -22.97 -9.26
N GLN A 6 -18.07 -21.64 -9.14
CA GLN A 6 -17.58 -20.72 -10.16
C GLN A 6 -16.06 -20.82 -10.20
N ALA A 7 -15.53 -21.31 -11.33
CA ALA A 7 -14.12 -21.26 -11.63
C ALA A 7 -13.67 -19.78 -11.63
N VAL A 8 -12.77 -19.42 -10.72
CA VAL A 8 -12.13 -18.10 -10.71
C VAL A 8 -11.29 -18.03 -11.98
N GLN A 9 -11.77 -17.30 -12.99
CA GLN A 9 -10.97 -17.06 -14.19
C GLN A 9 -9.78 -16.18 -13.82
N PRO A 10 -8.55 -16.52 -14.22
CA PRO A 10 -7.40 -15.67 -13.99
C PRO A 10 -7.62 -14.34 -14.72
N THR A 11 -7.57 -13.24 -13.99
CA THR A 11 -7.63 -11.90 -14.57
C THR A 11 -6.42 -11.72 -15.50
N PRO A 12 -6.61 -11.17 -16.70
CA PRO A 12 -5.49 -10.90 -17.60
C PRO A 12 -4.48 -9.96 -16.92
N PRO A 13 -3.16 -10.17 -17.13
CA PRO A 13 -2.14 -9.34 -16.52
C PRO A 13 -2.34 -7.87 -16.96
N PRO A 14 -2.12 -6.90 -16.05
CA PRO A 14 -2.28 -5.49 -16.36
C PRO A 14 -1.39 -5.08 -17.54
N GLN A 15 -1.98 -4.33 -18.48
CA GLN A 15 -1.28 -3.90 -19.69
C GLN A 15 -0.18 -2.87 -19.35
N PRO A 16 1.03 -2.96 -19.93
CA PRO A 16 2.08 -1.97 -19.71
C PRO A 16 1.70 -0.60 -20.31
N PRO A 17 2.11 0.53 -19.70
CA PRO A 17 2.95 0.65 -18.51
C PRO A 17 2.17 0.41 -17.22
N ILE A 18 2.81 -0.21 -16.21
CA ILE A 18 2.21 -0.37 -14.87
C ILE A 18 1.89 1.02 -14.32
N ILE A 19 0.60 1.36 -14.28
CA ILE A 19 0.14 2.61 -13.68
C ILE A 19 0.29 2.48 -12.16
N LEU A 20 1.02 3.41 -11.55
CA LEU A 20 1.15 3.47 -10.10
C LEU A 20 -0.14 4.03 -9.52
N THR A 21 -0.87 3.17 -8.82
CA THR A 21 -2.18 3.46 -8.23
C THR A 21 -2.18 3.19 -6.73
N PRO A 22 -3.20 3.65 -5.99
CA PRO A 22 -3.40 3.25 -4.59
C PRO A 22 -3.38 1.73 -4.39
N GLN A 23 -3.97 0.97 -5.32
CA GLN A 23 -4.01 -0.50 -5.28
C GLN A 23 -2.59 -1.10 -5.35
N VAL A 24 -1.73 -0.56 -6.21
CA VAL A 24 -0.31 -0.96 -6.26
C VAL A 24 0.40 -0.56 -4.96
N ALA A 25 0.13 0.64 -4.45
CA ALA A 25 0.79 1.15 -3.26
C ALA A 25 0.47 0.32 -1.99
N ILE A 26 -0.73 -0.27 -1.86
CA ILE A 26 -1.11 -1.11 -0.70
C ILE A 26 -0.83 -2.61 -0.90
N ASN A 27 -0.53 -3.06 -2.13
CA ASN A 27 -0.38 -4.49 -2.42
C ASN A 27 0.87 -5.06 -1.72
N PRO A 28 0.75 -6.14 -0.91
CA PRO A 28 1.89 -6.78 -0.22
C PRO A 28 2.97 -7.31 -1.17
N ASP A 29 2.60 -7.68 -2.39
CA ASP A 29 3.53 -8.22 -3.40
C ASP A 29 4.28 -7.12 -4.16
N THR A 30 3.98 -5.84 -3.89
CA THR A 30 4.63 -4.72 -4.57
C THR A 30 6.11 -4.65 -4.15
N PRO A 31 7.05 -4.71 -5.11
CA PRO A 31 8.47 -4.70 -4.78
C PRO A 31 8.88 -3.43 -4.03
N THR A 32 9.72 -3.55 -3.01
CA THR A 32 10.21 -2.43 -2.19
C THR A 32 10.77 -1.27 -3.03
N LYS A 33 11.46 -1.56 -4.15
CA LYS A 33 11.96 -0.53 -5.08
C LYS A 33 10.85 0.35 -5.67
N ILE A 34 9.67 -0.21 -5.91
CA ILE A 34 8.51 0.52 -6.43
C ILE A 34 7.90 1.36 -5.32
N LEU A 35 7.81 0.85 -4.09
CA LEU A 35 7.34 1.63 -2.94
C LEU A 35 8.23 2.85 -2.68
N TRP A 36 9.56 2.69 -2.77
CA TRP A 36 10.50 3.81 -2.70
C TRP A 36 10.32 4.82 -3.84
N HIS A 37 10.05 4.33 -5.06
CA HIS A 37 9.77 5.21 -6.19
C HIS A 37 8.49 6.03 -5.96
N ILE A 38 7.42 5.40 -5.48
CA ILE A 38 6.18 6.09 -5.11
C ILE A 38 6.47 7.15 -4.04
N ALA A 39 7.17 6.79 -2.96
CA ALA A 39 7.47 7.71 -1.86
C ALA A 39 8.25 8.95 -2.31
N LYS A 40 9.20 8.79 -3.24
CA LYS A 40 10.04 9.88 -3.74
C LYS A 40 9.33 10.78 -4.75
N HIS A 41 8.51 10.20 -5.62
CA HIS A 41 8.05 10.91 -6.83
C HIS A 41 6.55 11.21 -6.85
N ILE A 42 5.75 10.57 -6.00
CA ILE A 42 4.28 10.68 -6.06
C ILE A 42 3.71 10.96 -4.66
N PRO A 43 3.73 12.23 -4.20
CA PRO A 43 3.27 12.60 -2.85
C PRO A 43 1.85 12.14 -2.53
N GLU A 44 0.94 12.23 -3.51
CA GLU A 44 -0.47 11.80 -3.40
C GLU A 44 -0.65 10.33 -3.02
N LEU A 45 0.35 9.48 -3.32
CA LEU A 45 0.29 8.05 -3.06
C LEU A 45 0.98 7.63 -1.76
N ARG A 46 1.74 8.52 -1.10
CA ARG A 46 2.48 8.20 0.14
C ARG A 46 1.57 7.66 1.24
N ARG A 47 0.37 8.23 1.38
CA ARG A 47 -0.61 7.81 2.38
C ARG A 47 -1.00 6.33 2.25
N TRP A 48 -1.02 5.80 1.02
CA TRP A 48 -1.35 4.41 0.76
C TRP A 48 -0.18 3.48 1.05
N VAL A 49 1.06 3.93 0.81
CA VAL A 49 2.27 3.15 1.14
C VAL A 49 2.36 2.85 2.64
N ILE A 50 1.85 3.74 3.50
CA ILE A 50 1.80 3.53 4.96
C ILE A 50 0.99 2.29 5.35
N ALA A 51 -0.05 1.96 4.57
CA ALA A 51 -0.88 0.78 4.80
C ALA A 51 -0.31 -0.50 4.18
N ASN A 52 0.84 -0.43 3.48
CA ASN A 52 1.44 -1.59 2.84
C ASN A 52 2.26 -2.40 3.86
N PRO A 53 1.95 -3.70 4.07
CA PRO A 53 2.71 -4.54 5.02
C PRO A 53 4.16 -4.81 4.60
N ALA A 54 4.50 -4.63 3.33
CA ALA A 54 5.87 -4.72 2.83
C ALA A 54 6.67 -3.41 2.99
N ALA A 55 6.03 -2.33 3.46
CA ALA A 55 6.74 -1.09 3.76
C ALA A 55 7.55 -1.25 5.06
N ASP A 56 8.87 -1.16 4.92
CA ASP A 56 9.78 -1.26 6.07
C ASP A 56 9.86 0.03 6.88
N ALA A 57 10.44 -0.05 8.07
CA ALA A 57 10.56 1.09 8.98
C ALA A 57 11.28 2.28 8.35
N LYS A 58 12.32 2.05 7.53
CA LYS A 58 13.08 3.12 6.86
C LYS A 58 12.25 3.87 5.84
N LEU A 59 11.42 3.16 5.08
CA LEU A 59 10.50 3.76 4.13
C LEU A 59 9.40 4.57 4.84
N LEU A 60 8.83 4.03 5.91
CA LEU A 60 7.82 4.73 6.70
C LEU A 60 8.40 5.99 7.36
N GLU A 61 9.59 5.91 7.94
CA GLU A 61 10.30 7.07 8.50
C GLU A 61 10.53 8.15 7.44
N TYR A 62 11.01 7.76 6.25
CA TYR A 62 11.17 8.68 5.14
C TYR A 62 9.84 9.38 4.79
N ILE A 63 8.73 8.63 4.68
CA ILE A 63 7.42 9.20 4.38
C ILE A 63 6.97 10.17 5.49
N ALA A 64 7.19 9.83 6.76
CA ALA A 64 6.85 10.69 7.89
C ALA A 64 7.61 12.03 7.83
N GLN A 65 8.88 12.02 7.43
CA GLN A 65 9.70 13.23 7.28
C GLN A 65 9.28 14.06 6.06
N GLN A 66 8.97 13.43 4.93
CA GLN A 66 8.59 14.13 3.70
C GLN A 66 7.15 14.67 3.72
N GLY A 67 6.28 14.08 4.55
CA GLY A 67 4.87 14.43 4.62
C GLY A 67 4.13 14.21 3.29
N GLY A 68 3.06 14.97 3.10
CA GLY A 68 2.18 14.89 1.93
C GLY A 68 0.71 14.85 2.33
N PRO A 69 -0.21 14.87 1.35
CA PRO A 69 -1.63 14.78 1.60
C PRO A 69 -1.98 13.54 2.43
N ASP A 70 -2.71 13.74 3.52
CA ASP A 70 -3.20 12.73 4.47
C ASP A 70 -2.14 11.79 5.09
N VAL A 71 -0.84 12.09 4.97
CA VAL A 71 0.23 11.25 5.53
C VAL A 71 0.12 11.16 7.05
N ARG A 72 -0.08 12.30 7.72
CA ARG A 72 -0.23 12.36 9.18
C ARG A 72 -1.43 11.52 9.64
N TYR A 73 -2.59 11.76 9.05
CA TYR A 73 -3.80 11.01 9.36
C TYR A 73 -3.62 9.49 9.17
N SER A 74 -2.93 9.10 8.10
CA SER A 74 -2.68 7.67 7.82
C SER A 74 -1.78 7.02 8.86
N PHE A 75 -0.78 7.73 9.38
CA PHE A 75 0.02 7.27 10.52
C PHE A 75 -0.81 7.17 11.80
N ASP A 76 -1.66 8.15 12.08
CA ASP A 76 -2.54 8.12 13.26
C ASP A 76 -3.44 6.86 13.23
N ILE A 77 -3.99 6.51 12.06
CA ILE A 77 -4.76 5.27 11.87
C ILE A 77 -3.88 4.03 12.03
N LEU A 78 -2.68 4.01 11.45
CA LEU A 78 -1.76 2.87 11.59
C LEU A 78 -1.42 2.59 13.06
N PHE A 79 -1.10 3.63 13.83
CA PHE A 79 -0.79 3.50 15.25
C PHE A 79 -2.02 3.09 16.06
N ALA A 80 -3.19 3.66 15.80
CA ALA A 80 -4.43 3.25 16.45
C ALA A 80 -4.76 1.77 16.16
N ALA A 81 -4.52 1.29 14.93
CA ALA A 81 -4.71 -0.10 14.58
C ALA A 81 -3.69 -1.02 15.28
N TYR A 82 -2.43 -0.59 15.40
CA TYR A 82 -1.41 -1.32 16.14
C TYR A 82 -1.78 -1.44 17.62
N ASP A 83 -2.18 -0.34 18.26
CA ASP A 83 -2.61 -0.32 19.67
C ASP A 83 -3.83 -1.21 19.91
N TYR A 84 -4.73 -1.35 18.92
CA TYR A 84 -5.86 -2.25 19.01
C TYR A 84 -5.43 -3.72 18.94
N CYS A 85 -4.48 -4.07 18.08
CA CYS A 85 -3.98 -5.45 17.94
C CYS A 85 -3.10 -5.91 19.11
N GLN A 86 -2.54 -4.99 19.90
CA GLN A 86 -1.72 -5.32 21.08
C GLN A 86 -2.54 -5.52 22.37
N ARG A 87 -3.87 -5.41 22.30
CA ARG A 87 -4.80 -5.65 23.41
C ARG A 87 -5.38 -7.06 23.33
#